data_AF-A0A9X3JQ11-F1
#
_entry.id   AF-A0A9X3JQ11-F1
#
_cell.length_a   1.000
_cell.length_b   1.000
_cell.length_c   1.000
_cell.angle_alpha   90.00
_cell.angle_beta   90.00
_cell.angle_gamma   90.00
#
_symmetry.space_group_name_H-M   'P 1'
#
loop_
_entity.id
_entity.type
_entity.pdbx_description
1 polymer ?
#
loop_
_entity_poly.entity_id
_entity_poly.type
_entity_poly.pdbx_seq_one_letter_code
_entity_poly.pdbx_strand_id
1 'polypeptide(L)'
;MLDDAAVIDWPGVWAAVAARVAAHRAAGRGHLLTEDTVRLETVLVLEQFGVAPGRLAAEVPAPELAGGKLDLAVDFPGGAVVELKYPRDSRTGFSPDTMTFGELLRDFLRVAAVPAGDRWVVQLLNDRLVRYVASAGLRHGLGWAESVGGTVTLPAAALSALPVTAARAIGTAAVPGTVTATCAVLEPVGDGLSLYAFRVDALPVSVSPVDAPSTGAGGTVPPPAEAVSVDAAPSRATRDGARVEILASARAVVARSGQEAFTMPEVIAEMRRRGTGYADSTIRTMIAAHLCADATGEGVASYADFTRAGRGQYRFN
;
A
#
# COMPACT_ATOMS: atom_id res chain seq x y z
N MET A 1 14.22 35.19 -23.91
CA MET A 1 15.08 34.69 -22.82
C MET A 1 14.32 33.51 -22.25
N LEU A 2 14.65 32.29 -22.71
CA LEU A 2 14.04 31.08 -22.14
C LEU A 2 14.62 31.00 -20.72
N ASP A 3 13.78 31.09 -19.70
CA ASP A 3 14.20 30.79 -18.34
C ASP A 3 14.73 29.36 -18.36
N ASP A 4 16.05 29.21 -18.19
CA ASP A 4 16.67 27.92 -17.95
C ASP A 4 16.02 27.40 -16.66
N ALA A 5 15.10 26.44 -16.80
CA ALA A 5 14.43 25.84 -15.67
C ALA A 5 15.52 25.24 -14.78
N ALA A 6 15.80 25.92 -13.66
CA ALA A 6 16.84 25.49 -12.74
C ALA A 6 16.59 24.04 -12.37
N VAL A 7 17.57 23.17 -12.66
CA VAL A 7 17.51 21.75 -12.33
C VAL A 7 17.41 21.63 -10.82
N ILE A 8 16.30 21.07 -10.33
CA ILE A 8 16.07 20.84 -8.91
C ILE A 8 16.93 19.65 -8.47
N ASP A 9 17.77 19.84 -7.45
CA ASP A 9 18.47 18.75 -6.78
C ASP A 9 17.50 17.92 -5.92
N TRP A 10 16.71 17.08 -6.58
CA TRP A 10 15.71 16.24 -5.94
C TRP A 10 16.29 15.34 -4.83
N PRO A 11 17.45 14.66 -5.01
CA PRO A 11 18.07 13.92 -3.92
C PRO A 11 18.37 14.80 -2.69
N GLY A 12 18.91 16.00 -2.89
CA GLY A 12 19.15 16.97 -1.82
C GLY A 12 17.86 17.41 -1.12
N VAL A 13 16.79 17.65 -1.88
CA VAL A 13 15.45 17.97 -1.34
C VAL A 13 14.97 16.84 -0.42
N TRP A 14 15.01 15.58 -0.86
CA TRP A 14 14.49 14.47 -0.06
C TRP A 14 15.32 14.19 1.19
N ALA A 15 16.64 14.35 1.13
CA ALA A 15 17.50 14.26 2.30
C ALA A 15 17.17 15.37 3.33
N ALA A 16 16.95 16.61 2.87
CA ALA A 16 16.55 17.71 3.73
C ALA A 16 15.16 17.50 4.35
N VAL A 17 14.18 16.97 3.60
CA VAL A 17 12.87 16.59 4.13
C VAL A 17 13.01 15.53 5.23
N ALA A 18 13.79 14.47 4.98
CA ALA A 18 14.03 13.42 5.97
C ALA A 18 14.61 13.99 7.27
N ALA A 19 15.61 14.87 7.17
CA ALA A 19 16.22 15.55 8.31
C ALA A 19 15.21 16.39 9.11
N ARG A 20 14.29 17.11 8.45
CA ARG A 20 13.25 17.90 9.13
C ARG A 20 12.26 17.00 9.84
N VAL A 21 11.78 15.93 9.20
CA VAL A 21 10.88 14.98 9.86
C VAL A 21 11.57 14.31 11.07
N ALA A 22 12.86 14.00 10.95
CA ALA A 22 13.66 13.47 12.06
C ALA A 22 13.73 14.46 13.23
N ALA A 23 13.91 15.75 12.93
CA ALA A 23 13.91 16.81 13.93
C ALA A 23 12.56 16.93 14.66
N HIS A 24 11.42 16.76 13.97
CA HIS A 24 10.11 16.68 14.64
C HIS A 24 10.05 15.52 15.64
N ARG A 25 10.58 14.34 15.29
CA ARG A 25 10.61 13.19 16.20
C ARG A 25 11.53 13.41 17.39
N ALA A 26 12.74 13.89 17.16
CA ALA A 26 13.70 14.21 18.21
C ALA A 26 13.14 15.22 19.22
N ALA A 27 12.28 16.13 18.76
CA ALA A 27 11.57 17.09 19.60
C ALA A 27 10.27 16.55 20.24
N GLY A 28 10.03 15.23 20.21
CA GLY A 28 8.87 14.58 20.83
C GLY A 28 7.55 14.71 20.04
N ARG A 29 7.58 15.27 18.82
CA ARG A 29 6.38 15.50 17.98
C ARG A 29 6.06 14.33 17.04
N GLY A 30 6.68 13.16 17.22
CA GLY A 30 6.45 11.99 16.37
C GLY A 30 4.98 11.56 16.25
N HIS A 31 4.20 11.74 17.32
CA HIS A 31 2.77 11.41 17.35
C HIS A 31 1.87 12.39 16.56
N LEU A 32 2.43 13.54 16.16
CA LEU A 32 1.77 14.56 15.33
C LEU A 32 2.11 14.41 13.85
N LEU A 33 3.06 13.55 13.49
CA LEU A 33 3.43 13.36 12.11
C LEU A 33 2.26 12.77 11.32
N THR A 34 1.97 13.40 10.19
CA THR A 34 0.97 13.01 9.20
C THR A 34 1.55 13.16 7.80
N GLU A 35 0.84 12.64 6.80
CA GLU A 35 1.15 12.92 5.40
C GLU A 35 1.16 14.43 5.11
N ASP A 36 0.20 15.19 5.65
CA ASP A 36 0.17 16.66 5.53
C ASP A 36 1.41 17.34 6.13
N THR A 37 1.95 16.79 7.22
CA THR A 37 3.20 17.31 7.81
C THR A 37 4.35 17.10 6.85
N VAL A 38 4.45 15.93 6.23
CA VAL A 38 5.49 15.63 5.22
C VAL A 38 5.30 16.51 3.98
N ARG A 39 4.05 16.75 3.56
CA ARG A 39 3.73 17.66 2.44
C ARG A 39 4.18 19.08 2.73
N LEU A 40 3.86 19.62 3.91
CA LEU A 40 4.29 20.95 4.32
C LEU A 40 5.82 21.06 4.39
N GLU A 41 6.51 20.10 5.02
CA GLU A 41 7.97 20.10 5.08
C GLU A 41 8.59 20.03 3.67
N THR A 42 7.99 19.27 2.75
CA THR A 42 8.42 19.21 1.35
C THR A 42 8.31 20.57 0.67
N VAL A 43 7.19 21.28 0.82
CA VAL A 43 7.02 22.65 0.28
C VAL A 43 8.09 23.59 0.83
N LEU A 44 8.30 23.60 2.15
CA LEU A 44 9.27 24.47 2.80
C LEU A 44 10.73 24.14 2.42
N VAL A 45 11.04 22.88 2.12
CA VAL A 45 12.37 22.49 1.61
C VAL A 45 12.51 22.91 0.15
N LEU A 46 11.51 22.69 -0.70
CA LEU A 46 11.56 23.10 -2.11
C LEU A 46 11.83 24.61 -2.25
N GLU A 47 11.24 25.45 -1.39
CA GLU A 47 11.55 26.89 -1.33
C GLU A 47 13.03 27.17 -0.99
N GLN A 48 13.62 26.40 -0.06
CA GLN A 48 15.05 26.51 0.29
C GLN A 48 15.96 26.10 -0.88
N PHE A 49 15.47 25.19 -1.73
CA PHE A 49 16.12 24.78 -2.97
C PHE A 49 15.76 25.68 -4.16
N GLY A 50 15.18 26.86 -3.91
CA GLY A 50 14.95 27.91 -4.92
C GLY A 50 13.67 27.74 -5.75
N VAL A 51 12.77 26.83 -5.38
CA VAL A 51 11.46 26.71 -6.03
C VAL A 51 10.53 27.79 -5.48
N ALA A 52 10.19 28.76 -6.31
CA ALA A 52 9.27 29.83 -5.92
C ALA A 52 7.88 29.25 -5.55
N PRO A 53 7.19 29.76 -4.50
CA PRO A 53 5.89 29.24 -4.07
C PRO A 53 4.84 29.18 -5.18
N GLY A 54 4.84 30.14 -6.12
CA GLY A 54 3.90 30.19 -7.25
C GLY A 54 4.09 29.05 -8.28
N ARG A 55 5.19 28.29 -8.20
CA ARG A 55 5.45 27.11 -9.02
C ARG A 55 4.92 25.83 -8.38
N LEU A 56 4.53 25.88 -7.11
CA LEU A 56 4.04 24.75 -6.33
C LEU A 56 2.52 24.71 -6.36
N ALA A 57 1.97 23.52 -6.54
CA ALA A 57 0.56 23.26 -6.37
C ALA A 57 0.36 21.97 -5.59
N ALA A 58 -0.52 22.00 -4.58
CA ALA A 58 -0.92 20.83 -3.81
C ALA A 58 -2.28 20.33 -4.28
N GLU A 59 -2.55 19.03 -4.11
CA GLU A 59 -3.80 18.41 -4.53
C GLU A 59 -4.16 18.70 -6.00
N VAL A 60 -3.22 18.46 -6.91
CA VAL A 60 -3.37 18.81 -8.32
C VAL A 60 -4.29 17.80 -9.02
N PRO A 61 -5.46 18.21 -9.55
CA PRO A 61 -6.29 17.31 -10.34
C PRO A 61 -5.57 16.97 -11.64
N ALA A 62 -5.47 15.68 -11.95
CA ALA A 62 -4.90 15.18 -13.19
C ALA A 62 -5.96 14.36 -13.94
N PRO A 63 -6.30 14.69 -15.21
CA PRO A 63 -7.31 13.97 -15.98
C PRO A 63 -7.08 12.46 -16.03
N GLU A 64 -5.81 12.04 -16.08
CA GLU A 64 -5.36 10.64 -16.13
C GLU A 64 -5.76 9.84 -14.88
N LEU A 65 -6.06 10.52 -13.77
CA LEU A 65 -6.37 9.90 -12.48
C LEU A 65 -7.88 9.76 -12.22
N ALA A 66 -8.72 9.94 -13.24
CA ALA A 66 -10.17 9.73 -13.17
C ALA A 66 -10.85 10.41 -11.96
N GLY A 67 -10.50 11.68 -11.72
CA GLY A 67 -11.01 12.48 -10.59
C GLY A 67 -10.14 12.43 -9.32
N GLY A 68 -9.06 11.64 -9.32
CA GLY A 68 -8.03 11.69 -8.30
C GLY A 68 -7.14 12.93 -8.42
N LYS A 69 -6.40 13.22 -7.35
CA LYS A 69 -5.47 14.36 -7.28
C LYS A 69 -4.07 13.91 -6.85
N LEU A 70 -3.03 14.45 -7.47
CA LEU A 70 -1.65 14.29 -7.02
C LEU A 70 -1.42 15.09 -5.75
N ASP A 71 -0.60 14.60 -4.82
CA ASP A 71 -0.32 15.34 -3.59
C ASP A 71 0.38 16.68 -3.82
N LEU A 72 1.40 16.71 -4.68
CA LEU A 72 2.18 17.90 -4.95
C LEU A 72 2.71 17.89 -6.40
N ALA A 73 2.79 19.08 -7.00
CA ALA A 73 3.45 19.27 -8.28
C ALA A 73 4.27 20.57 -8.31
N VAL A 74 5.30 20.58 -9.17
CA VAL A 74 6.15 21.73 -9.48
C VAL A 74 6.06 22.00 -10.97
N ASP A 75 5.71 23.21 -11.39
CA ASP A 75 5.54 23.61 -12.80
C ASP A 75 4.65 22.66 -13.62
N PHE A 76 3.56 22.17 -13.02
CA PHE A 76 2.62 21.28 -13.69
C PHE A 76 1.99 21.95 -14.93
N PRO A 77 1.84 21.24 -16.07
CA PRO A 77 2.03 19.80 -16.28
C PRO A 77 3.44 19.38 -16.75
N GLY A 78 4.35 20.32 -17.00
CA GLY A 78 5.64 20.02 -17.62
C GLY A 78 6.77 19.64 -16.65
N GLY A 79 6.67 20.06 -15.38
CA GLY A 79 7.72 19.88 -14.39
C GLY A 79 7.65 18.55 -13.66
N ALA A 80 7.53 18.59 -12.33
CA ALA A 80 7.58 17.40 -11.48
C ALA A 80 6.24 17.11 -10.80
N VAL A 81 5.95 15.83 -10.59
CA VAL A 81 4.81 15.35 -9.79
C VAL A 81 5.30 14.45 -8.66
N VAL A 82 4.65 14.55 -7.50
CA VAL A 82 5.04 13.83 -6.29
C VAL A 82 3.79 13.26 -5.63
N GLU A 83 3.83 11.97 -5.28
CA GLU A 83 2.91 11.35 -4.31
C GLU A 83 3.67 11.09 -3.01
N LEU A 84 3.03 11.43 -1.89
CA LEU A 84 3.57 11.34 -0.55
C LEU A 84 2.77 10.30 0.23
N LYS A 85 3.47 9.41 0.93
CA LYS A 85 2.78 8.41 1.77
C LYS A 85 3.40 8.30 3.13
N TYR A 86 2.56 8.41 4.16
CA TYR A 86 2.94 8.06 5.52
C TYR A 86 1.92 7.11 6.15
N PRO A 87 2.08 5.79 5.96
CA PRO A 87 1.19 4.80 6.55
C PRO A 87 1.31 4.82 8.05
N ARG A 88 0.30 5.36 8.72
CA ARG A 88 0.22 5.29 10.18
C ARG A 88 -0.19 3.89 10.56
N ASP A 89 0.61 3.24 11.41
CA ASP A 89 0.13 2.07 12.13
C ASP A 89 -1.17 2.46 12.83
N SER A 90 -2.22 1.65 12.66
CA SER A 90 -3.43 1.92 13.41
C SER A 90 -3.08 1.87 14.89
N ARG A 91 -3.52 2.86 15.67
CA ARG A 91 -3.32 2.88 17.12
C ARG A 91 -3.86 1.64 17.83
N THR A 92 -4.67 0.85 17.13
CA THR A 92 -5.22 -0.42 17.60
C THR A 92 -4.41 -1.65 17.19
N GLY A 93 -3.36 -1.52 16.38
CA GLY A 93 -2.56 -2.65 15.88
C GLY A 93 -3.28 -3.54 14.86
N PHE A 94 -4.37 -3.06 14.24
CA PHE A 94 -5.28 -3.86 13.40
C PHE A 94 -5.46 -3.31 11.97
N SER A 95 -4.54 -2.51 11.44
CA SER A 95 -4.67 -2.13 10.02
C SER A 95 -4.30 -3.35 9.17
N PRO A 96 -5.13 -3.81 8.23
CA PRO A 96 -4.75 -4.88 7.33
C PRO A 96 -3.59 -4.40 6.45
N ASP A 97 -2.38 -4.89 6.69
CA ASP A 97 -1.17 -4.51 5.94
C ASP A 97 -1.36 -4.67 4.42
N THR A 98 -2.26 -5.54 3.97
CA THR A 98 -2.62 -5.73 2.55
C THR A 98 -3.27 -4.51 1.92
N MET A 99 -4.10 -3.77 2.67
CA MET A 99 -4.70 -2.52 2.17
C MET A 99 -3.62 -1.46 2.02
N THR A 100 -2.79 -1.29 3.05
CA THR A 100 -1.64 -0.39 3.02
C THR A 100 -0.72 -0.70 1.84
N PHE A 101 -0.48 -1.97 1.55
CA PHE A 101 0.33 -2.38 0.40
C PHE A 101 -0.29 -1.97 -0.94
N GLY A 102 -1.59 -2.20 -1.14
CA GLY A 102 -2.28 -1.72 -2.34
C GLY A 102 -2.22 -0.20 -2.49
N GLU A 103 -2.33 0.56 -1.39
CA GLU A 103 -2.16 2.01 -1.41
C GLU A 103 -0.73 2.42 -1.79
N LEU A 104 0.29 1.76 -1.23
CA LEU A 104 1.70 2.05 -1.57
C LEU A 104 1.99 1.80 -3.05
N LEU A 105 1.44 0.73 -3.63
CA LEU A 105 1.56 0.44 -5.05
C LEU A 105 0.82 1.45 -5.91
N ARG A 106 -0.35 1.91 -5.45
CA ARG A 106 -1.17 2.90 -6.15
C ARG A 106 -0.39 4.17 -6.46
N ASP A 107 0.40 4.66 -5.52
CA ASP A 107 1.12 5.92 -5.65
C ASP A 107 2.11 5.87 -6.83
N PHE A 108 2.79 4.73 -7.05
CA PHE A 108 3.63 4.52 -8.25
C PHE A 108 2.83 4.58 -9.54
N LEU A 109 1.67 3.91 -9.59
CA LEU A 109 0.84 3.88 -10.80
C LEU A 109 0.28 5.27 -11.12
N ARG A 110 -0.09 6.04 -10.10
CA ARG A 110 -0.63 7.40 -10.25
C ARG A 110 0.40 8.33 -10.87
N VAL A 111 1.62 8.42 -10.32
CA VAL A 111 2.64 9.30 -10.91
C VAL A 111 3.10 8.80 -12.27
N ALA A 112 3.18 7.48 -12.50
CA ALA A 112 3.55 6.91 -13.78
C ALA A 112 2.55 7.26 -14.90
N ALA A 113 1.26 7.30 -14.57
CA ALA A 113 0.18 7.64 -15.51
C ALA A 113 0.18 9.11 -15.93
N VAL A 114 0.73 10.02 -15.12
CA VAL A 114 0.69 11.45 -15.39
C VAL A 114 1.92 11.89 -16.21
N PRO A 115 1.73 12.64 -17.32
CA PRO A 115 2.83 13.29 -18.03
C PRO A 115 3.54 14.30 -17.12
N ALA A 116 4.86 14.13 -16.95
CA ALA A 116 5.72 15.02 -16.19
C ALA A 116 7.19 14.79 -16.60
N GLY A 117 8.04 15.80 -16.42
CA GLY A 117 9.49 15.68 -16.59
C GLY A 117 10.14 14.84 -15.49
N ASP A 118 9.66 14.97 -14.25
CA ASP A 118 10.08 14.15 -13.11
C ASP A 118 8.87 13.58 -12.35
N ARG A 119 9.01 12.35 -11.84
CA ARG A 119 7.97 11.65 -11.10
C ARG A 119 8.56 11.05 -9.85
N TRP A 120 7.96 11.34 -8.70
CA TRP A 120 8.47 10.92 -7.42
C TRP A 120 7.38 10.26 -6.58
N VAL A 121 7.75 9.16 -5.93
CA VAL A 121 6.97 8.56 -4.85
C VAL A 121 7.84 8.62 -3.60
N VAL A 122 7.35 9.30 -2.56
CA VAL A 122 8.09 9.49 -1.31
C VAL A 122 7.30 8.85 -0.18
N GLN A 123 7.89 7.87 0.50
CA GLN A 123 7.22 7.05 1.49
C GLN A 123 7.99 7.03 2.80
N LEU A 124 7.31 7.34 3.91
CA LEU A 124 7.87 7.13 5.25
C LEU A 124 7.39 5.78 5.78
N LEU A 125 8.29 4.82 5.82
CA LEU A 125 7.99 3.43 6.13
C LEU A 125 8.74 2.98 7.38
N ASN A 126 8.05 2.25 8.26
CA ASN A 126 8.70 1.61 9.38
C ASN A 126 9.28 0.24 8.99
N ASP A 127 10.25 -0.26 9.77
CA ASP A 127 10.97 -1.50 9.43
C ASP A 127 10.04 -2.71 9.27
N ARG A 128 8.93 -2.76 10.04
CA ARG A 128 7.94 -3.84 9.93
C ARG A 128 7.27 -3.79 8.56
N LEU A 129 6.83 -2.61 8.13
CA LEU A 129 6.16 -2.42 6.86
C LEU A 129 7.10 -2.65 5.68
N VAL A 130 8.37 -2.22 5.77
CA VAL A 130 9.39 -2.52 4.76
C VAL A 130 9.53 -4.03 4.56
N ARG A 131 9.72 -4.80 5.64
CA ARG A 131 9.79 -6.28 5.58
C ARG A 131 8.52 -6.90 5.01
N TYR A 132 7.36 -6.36 5.38
CA TYR A 132 6.07 -6.84 4.86
C TYR A 132 5.97 -6.61 3.35
N VAL A 133 6.27 -5.40 2.88
CA VAL A 133 6.18 -5.02 1.46
C VAL A 133 7.16 -5.82 0.62
N ALA A 134 8.41 -5.98 1.07
CA ALA A 134 9.40 -6.83 0.39
C ALA A 134 8.90 -8.28 0.27
N SER A 135 8.42 -8.86 1.38
CA SER A 135 7.87 -10.22 1.39
C SER A 135 6.61 -10.37 0.52
N ALA A 136 5.72 -9.38 0.53
CA ALA A 136 4.53 -9.36 -0.29
C ALA A 136 4.86 -9.22 -1.78
N GLY A 137 5.83 -8.36 -2.11
CA GLY A 137 6.33 -8.19 -3.46
C GLY A 137 6.83 -9.51 -4.03
N LEU A 138 7.72 -10.20 -3.30
CA LEU A 138 8.22 -11.51 -3.71
C LEU A 138 7.09 -12.53 -3.96
N ARG A 139 6.09 -12.59 -3.07
CA ARG A 139 4.94 -13.51 -3.21
C ARG A 139 4.11 -13.22 -4.46
N HIS A 140 4.04 -11.97 -4.89
CA HIS A 140 3.20 -11.55 -6.01
C HIS A 140 4.00 -11.25 -7.28
N GLY A 141 5.30 -11.57 -7.32
CA GLY A 141 6.15 -11.32 -8.49
C GLY A 141 6.43 -9.83 -8.75
N LEU A 142 6.43 -9.02 -7.71
CA LEU A 142 6.84 -7.61 -7.75
C LEU A 142 8.27 -7.46 -7.21
N GLY A 143 9.04 -6.56 -7.81
CA GLY A 143 10.34 -6.13 -7.28
C GLY A 143 10.15 -4.95 -6.32
N TRP A 144 10.78 -5.01 -5.15
CA TRP A 144 10.81 -3.89 -4.20
C TRP A 144 12.25 -3.55 -3.83
N ALA A 145 12.59 -2.26 -3.81
CA ALA A 145 13.93 -1.80 -3.49
C ALA A 145 14.08 -1.55 -1.98
N GLU A 146 15.12 -2.15 -1.39
CA GLU A 146 15.44 -2.00 0.04
C GLU A 146 16.67 -1.09 0.29
N SER A 147 17.33 -0.63 -0.78
CA SER A 147 18.52 0.21 -0.71
C SER A 147 18.59 1.20 -1.88
N VAL A 148 19.39 2.26 -1.72
CA VAL A 148 19.66 3.25 -2.76
C VAL A 148 20.24 2.57 -4.00
N GLY A 149 19.73 2.96 -5.18
CA GLY A 149 20.05 2.34 -6.48
C GLY A 149 19.25 1.07 -6.77
N GLY A 150 18.55 0.50 -5.79
CA GLY A 150 17.63 -0.62 -6.01
C GLY A 150 16.41 -0.20 -6.83
N THR A 151 15.83 -1.16 -7.54
CA THR A 151 14.68 -0.94 -8.44
C THR A 151 13.40 -1.56 -7.90
N VAL A 152 12.31 -0.79 -7.94
CA VAL A 152 10.93 -1.27 -7.82
C VAL A 152 10.43 -1.64 -9.21
N THR A 153 9.82 -2.82 -9.37
CA THR A 153 9.30 -3.29 -10.65
C THR A 153 7.90 -3.84 -10.46
N LEU A 154 6.92 -3.23 -11.14
CA LEU A 154 5.50 -3.53 -11.00
C LEU A 154 4.92 -3.96 -12.36
N PRO A 155 5.04 -5.24 -12.73
CA PRO A 155 4.44 -5.73 -13.98
C PRO A 155 2.91 -5.69 -13.91
N ALA A 156 2.25 -5.22 -14.98
CA ALA A 156 0.78 -5.18 -15.05
C ALA A 156 0.11 -6.54 -14.76
N ALA A 157 0.71 -7.64 -15.23
CA ALA A 157 0.22 -8.99 -14.99
C ALA A 157 0.25 -9.37 -13.49
N ALA A 158 1.32 -9.02 -12.79
CA ALA A 158 1.46 -9.24 -11.36
C ALA A 158 0.48 -8.38 -10.55
N LEU A 159 0.28 -7.12 -10.94
CA LEU A 159 -0.70 -6.21 -10.33
C LEU A 159 -2.14 -6.73 -10.47
N SER A 160 -2.46 -7.32 -11.63
CA SER A 160 -3.77 -7.90 -11.90
C SER A 160 -4.05 -9.17 -11.08
N ALA A 161 -2.99 -9.84 -10.63
CA ALA A 161 -3.06 -11.06 -9.80
C ALA A 161 -3.07 -10.76 -8.29
N LEU A 162 -3.08 -9.49 -7.88
CA LEU A 162 -3.09 -9.12 -6.47
C LEU A 162 -4.38 -9.54 -5.77
N PRO A 163 -4.34 -9.76 -4.44
CA PRO A 163 -5.54 -9.97 -3.64
C PRO A 163 -6.56 -8.84 -3.85
N VAL A 164 -7.86 -9.17 -3.86
CA VAL A 164 -8.96 -8.23 -4.12
C VAL A 164 -8.88 -6.96 -3.28
N THR A 165 -8.45 -7.06 -2.02
CA THR A 165 -8.30 -5.90 -1.12
C THR A 165 -7.19 -4.94 -1.58
N ALA A 166 -6.06 -5.46 -2.06
CA ALA A 166 -4.98 -4.65 -2.62
C ALA A 166 -5.38 -4.07 -3.99
N ALA A 167 -5.98 -4.89 -4.85
CA ALA A 167 -6.49 -4.45 -6.16
C ALA A 167 -7.53 -3.32 -6.03
N ARG A 168 -8.45 -3.42 -5.06
CA ARG A 168 -9.43 -2.35 -4.75
C ARG A 168 -8.76 -1.08 -4.24
N ALA A 169 -7.71 -1.20 -3.42
CA ALA A 169 -6.97 -0.05 -2.92
C ALA A 169 -6.23 0.69 -4.05
N ILE A 170 -5.69 -0.04 -5.03
CA ILE A 170 -5.10 0.53 -6.25
C ILE A 170 -6.15 1.34 -7.05
N GLY A 171 -7.38 0.85 -7.13
CA GLY A 171 -8.47 1.54 -7.82
C GLY A 171 -8.32 1.49 -9.34
N THR A 172 -8.79 2.54 -10.03
CA THR A 172 -8.89 2.59 -11.50
C THR A 172 -7.63 3.06 -12.20
N ALA A 173 -6.53 3.28 -11.48
CA ALA A 173 -5.25 3.68 -12.04
C ALA A 173 -4.61 2.50 -12.79
N ALA A 174 -5.13 2.21 -13.99
CA ALA A 174 -4.62 1.16 -14.86
C ALA A 174 -3.52 1.72 -15.75
N VAL A 175 -2.34 1.13 -15.63
CA VAL A 175 -1.17 1.45 -16.46
C VAL A 175 -0.93 0.28 -17.42
N PRO A 176 -0.90 0.52 -18.74
CA PRO A 176 -0.66 -0.52 -19.74
C PRO A 176 0.84 -0.81 -19.82
N GLY A 177 1.43 -1.40 -18.79
CA GLY A 177 2.86 -1.70 -18.80
C GLY A 177 3.44 -2.05 -17.44
N THR A 178 4.74 -2.30 -17.45
CA THR A 178 5.53 -2.43 -16.23
C THR A 178 5.92 -1.04 -15.75
N VAL A 179 5.54 -0.68 -14.54
CA VAL A 179 6.06 0.53 -13.89
C VAL A 179 7.37 0.18 -13.22
N THR A 180 8.41 0.97 -13.50
CA THR A 180 9.71 0.87 -12.84
C THR A 180 10.03 2.14 -12.09
N ALA A 181 10.72 2.00 -10.98
CA ALA A 181 11.21 3.14 -10.22
C ALA A 181 12.55 2.80 -9.54
N THR A 182 13.42 3.79 -9.39
CA THR A 182 14.71 3.62 -8.71
C THR A 182 14.69 4.33 -7.37
N CYS A 183 15.11 3.65 -6.29
CA CYS A 183 15.30 4.26 -4.99
C CYS A 183 16.48 5.23 -5.05
N ALA A 184 16.22 6.53 -5.14
CA ALA A 184 17.26 7.55 -5.25
C ALA A 184 17.76 8.00 -3.88
N VAL A 185 16.89 8.00 -2.87
CA VAL A 185 17.20 8.41 -1.50
C VAL A 185 16.58 7.44 -0.51
N LEU A 186 17.36 7.06 0.49
CA LEU A 186 16.93 6.29 1.65
C LEU A 186 17.58 6.88 2.90
N GLU A 187 16.80 7.56 3.72
CA GLU A 187 17.30 8.28 4.89
C GLU A 187 16.58 7.86 6.16
N PRO A 188 17.30 7.58 7.26
CA PRO A 188 16.67 7.29 8.55
C PRO A 188 16.04 8.56 9.13
N VAL A 189 14.82 8.41 9.66
CA VAL A 189 14.04 9.50 10.27
C VAL A 189 13.92 9.32 11.79
N GLY A 190 14.54 8.27 12.35
CA GLY A 190 14.53 7.91 13.77
C GLY A 190 14.18 6.44 13.96
N ASP A 191 13.96 6.03 15.21
CA ASP A 191 13.82 4.61 15.62
C ASP A 191 12.88 3.79 14.71
N GLY A 192 13.49 3.03 13.78
CA GLY A 192 12.85 2.12 12.85
C GLY A 192 11.90 2.76 11.84
N LEU A 193 12.10 4.04 11.50
CA LEU A 193 11.36 4.77 10.46
C LEU A 193 12.34 5.38 9.46
N SER A 194 12.11 5.16 8.17
CA SER A 194 12.95 5.69 7.10
C SER A 194 12.11 6.34 6.01
N LEU A 195 12.66 7.40 5.40
CA LEU A 195 12.13 8.02 4.19
C LEU A 195 12.75 7.33 2.98
N TYR A 196 11.90 6.80 2.10
CA TYR A 196 12.28 6.28 0.79
C TYR A 196 11.79 7.28 -0.26
N ALA A 197 12.66 7.74 -1.15
CA ALA A 197 12.26 8.51 -2.33
C ALA A 197 12.61 7.73 -3.60
N PHE A 198 11.58 7.38 -4.36
CA PHE A 198 11.70 6.64 -5.60
C PHE A 198 11.47 7.59 -6.78
N ARG A 199 12.40 7.59 -7.73
CA ARG A 199 12.21 8.23 -9.02
C ARG A 199 11.52 7.25 -9.95
N VAL A 200 10.32 7.59 -10.43
CA VAL A 200 9.50 6.71 -11.27
C VAL A 200 9.78 7.00 -12.74
N ASP A 201 10.01 5.95 -13.52
CA ASP A 201 10.28 6.08 -14.94
C ASP A 201 9.01 6.47 -15.70
N ALA A 202 9.18 7.23 -16.78
CA ALA A 202 8.08 7.51 -17.70
C ALA A 202 7.63 6.21 -18.36
N LEU A 203 6.32 6.01 -18.45
CA LEU A 203 5.80 4.93 -19.25
C LEU A 203 6.15 5.18 -20.72
N PRO A 204 6.53 4.13 -21.47
CA PRO A 204 6.65 4.26 -22.91
C PRO A 204 5.30 4.70 -23.44
N VAL A 205 5.26 5.88 -24.05
CA VAL A 205 4.06 6.37 -24.74
C VAL A 205 3.80 5.36 -25.84
N SER A 206 2.70 4.61 -25.71
CA SER A 206 2.26 3.72 -26.78
C SER A 206 1.78 4.62 -27.92
N VAL A 207 2.71 4.99 -28.80
CA VAL A 207 2.38 5.65 -30.05
C VAL A 207 1.62 4.61 -30.86
N SER A 208 0.29 4.61 -30.73
CA SER A 208 -0.57 3.89 -31.67
C SER A 208 -0.16 4.35 -33.06
N PRO A 209 0.38 3.47 -33.92
CA PRO A 209 0.73 3.85 -35.28
C PRO A 209 -0.56 4.35 -35.93
N VAL A 210 -0.60 5.65 -36.24
CA VAL A 210 -1.71 6.27 -36.94
C VAL A 210 -1.88 5.55 -38.27
N ASP A 211 -2.99 4.81 -38.38
CA ASP A 211 -3.57 4.18 -39.56
C ASP A 211 -2.67 4.08 -40.81
N ALA A 212 -1.86 3.03 -40.86
CA ALA A 212 -1.49 2.45 -42.15
C ALA A 212 -2.67 1.57 -42.63
N PRO A 213 -3.16 1.72 -43.88
CA PRO A 213 -4.28 0.93 -44.37
C PRO A 213 -3.92 -0.56 -44.43
N SER A 214 -4.55 -1.37 -43.56
CA SER A 214 -4.32 -2.80 -43.45
C SER A 214 -5.08 -3.58 -44.53
N THR A 215 -4.35 -4.11 -45.51
CA THR A 215 -4.79 -5.21 -46.37
C THR A 215 -4.70 -6.54 -45.60
N GLY A 216 -5.82 -7.26 -45.52
CA GLY A 216 -5.95 -8.45 -44.69
C GLY A 216 -5.18 -9.68 -45.18
N ALA A 217 -4.76 -10.52 -44.23
CA ALA A 217 -4.55 -11.94 -44.42
C ALA A 217 -4.67 -12.66 -43.07
N GLY A 218 -5.50 -13.72 -43.05
CA GLY A 218 -5.82 -14.48 -41.85
C GLY A 218 -4.67 -15.33 -41.32
N GLY A 219 -4.67 -15.55 -40.00
CA GLY A 219 -3.72 -16.38 -39.30
C GLY A 219 -4.35 -17.01 -38.06
N THR A 220 -4.09 -18.30 -37.90
CA THR A 220 -4.78 -19.33 -37.14
C THR A 220 -4.56 -19.24 -35.62
N VAL A 221 -5.59 -19.55 -34.84
CA VAL A 221 -5.59 -19.59 -33.36
C VAL A 221 -4.99 -20.90 -32.84
N PRO A 222 -4.00 -20.89 -31.91
CA PRO A 222 -3.54 -22.09 -31.20
C PRO A 222 -4.40 -22.36 -29.94
N PRO A 223 -4.49 -23.63 -29.49
CA PRO A 223 -5.30 -24.00 -28.32
C PRO A 223 -4.61 -23.66 -26.98
N PRO A 224 -5.37 -23.41 -25.91
CA PRO A 224 -4.83 -23.06 -24.60
C PRO A 224 -4.31 -24.28 -23.82
N ALA A 225 -3.19 -24.08 -23.12
CA ALA A 225 -2.58 -25.03 -22.19
C ALA A 225 -3.32 -25.08 -20.85
N GLU A 226 -3.43 -26.27 -20.28
CA GLU A 226 -4.04 -26.55 -18.97
C GLU A 226 -3.27 -25.86 -17.83
N ALA A 227 -3.98 -25.04 -17.06
CA ALA A 227 -3.46 -24.37 -15.88
C ALA A 227 -3.59 -25.28 -14.65
N VAL A 228 -2.46 -25.48 -13.94
CA VAL A 228 -2.41 -26.16 -12.65
C VAL A 228 -2.96 -25.21 -11.58
N SER A 229 -4.05 -25.62 -10.92
CA SER A 229 -4.74 -24.90 -9.85
C SER A 229 -3.93 -24.92 -8.55
N VAL A 230 -3.51 -23.75 -8.08
CA VAL A 230 -2.96 -23.52 -6.73
C VAL A 230 -3.75 -22.37 -6.10
N ASP A 231 -4.19 -22.60 -4.86
CA ASP A 231 -5.04 -21.75 -4.00
C ASP A 231 -6.55 -21.68 -4.31
N ALA A 232 -7.21 -22.81 -4.05
CA ALA A 232 -8.64 -22.83 -3.75
C ALA A 232 -8.91 -22.07 -2.44
N ALA A 233 -9.91 -21.17 -2.47
CA ALA A 233 -10.50 -20.59 -1.27
C ALA A 233 -10.77 -21.68 -0.21
N PRO A 234 -10.61 -21.40 1.10
CA PRO A 234 -10.80 -22.41 2.14
C PRO A 234 -12.17 -23.05 1.95
N SER A 235 -12.14 -24.35 1.62
CA SER A 235 -13.33 -25.17 1.43
C SER A 235 -14.17 -25.12 2.70
N ARG A 236 -15.47 -25.35 2.59
CA ARG A 236 -16.40 -25.33 3.74
C ARG A 236 -15.88 -26.19 4.92
N ALA A 237 -15.26 -27.33 4.62
CA ALA A 237 -14.62 -28.20 5.61
C ALA A 237 -13.49 -27.53 6.40
N THR A 238 -12.65 -26.72 5.74
CA THR A 238 -11.56 -25.98 6.42
C THR A 238 -12.08 -24.81 7.27
N ARG A 239 -13.22 -24.20 6.88
CA ARG A 239 -13.85 -23.12 7.64
C ARG A 239 -14.50 -23.62 8.93
N ASP A 240 -15.17 -24.77 8.86
CA ASP A 240 -15.79 -25.39 10.03
C ASP A 240 -14.72 -25.83 11.05
N GLY A 241 -13.58 -26.34 10.58
CA GLY A 241 -12.41 -26.63 11.44
C GLY A 241 -11.86 -25.39 12.15
N ALA A 242 -11.61 -24.31 11.40
CA ALA A 242 -11.12 -23.05 11.97
C ALA A 242 -12.09 -22.47 12.99
N ARG A 243 -13.40 -22.51 12.71
CA ARG A 243 -14.45 -22.08 13.63
C ARG A 243 -14.38 -22.83 14.97
N VAL A 244 -14.31 -24.16 14.93
CA VAL A 244 -14.27 -24.99 16.15
C VAL A 244 -13.05 -24.64 17.02
N GLU A 245 -11.86 -24.52 16.42
CA GLU A 245 -10.65 -24.15 17.16
C GLU A 245 -10.72 -22.74 17.77
N ILE A 246 -11.28 -21.78 17.02
CA ILE A 246 -11.48 -20.40 17.49
C ILE A 246 -12.42 -20.37 18.69
N LEU A 247 -13.57 -21.05 18.62
CA LEU A 247 -14.55 -21.10 19.70
C LEU A 247 -13.96 -21.76 20.96
N ALA A 248 -13.24 -22.87 20.79
CA ALA A 248 -12.59 -23.57 21.91
C ALA A 248 -11.49 -22.72 22.56
N SER A 249 -10.79 -21.90 21.78
CA SER A 249 -9.73 -21.02 22.29
C SER A 249 -10.31 -19.79 22.98
N ALA A 250 -11.33 -19.15 22.40
CA ALA A 250 -12.03 -18.03 23.03
C ALA A 250 -12.68 -18.42 24.37
N ARG A 251 -13.30 -19.60 24.47
CA ARG A 251 -13.85 -20.11 25.75
C ARG A 251 -12.78 -20.25 26.82
N ALA A 252 -11.59 -20.72 26.47
CA ALA A 252 -10.49 -20.85 27.44
C ALA A 252 -9.89 -19.52 27.86
N VAL A 253 -9.85 -18.53 26.96
CA VAL A 253 -9.44 -17.15 27.31
C VAL A 253 -10.41 -16.55 28.33
N VAL A 254 -11.72 -16.66 28.08
CA VAL A 254 -12.78 -16.19 29.01
C VAL A 254 -12.68 -16.91 30.36
N ALA A 255 -12.59 -18.24 30.36
CA ALA A 255 -12.51 -19.02 31.59
C ALA A 255 -11.26 -18.70 32.43
N ARG A 256 -10.12 -18.41 31.79
CA ARG A 256 -8.86 -18.08 32.48
C ARG A 256 -8.80 -16.65 32.99
N SER A 257 -9.37 -15.70 32.24
CA SER A 257 -9.35 -14.28 32.62
C SER A 257 -10.44 -13.90 33.62
N GLY A 258 -11.53 -14.67 33.68
CA GLY A 258 -12.73 -14.34 34.43
C GLY A 258 -13.53 -13.16 33.84
N GLN A 259 -13.17 -12.67 32.65
CA GLN A 259 -13.86 -11.59 31.96
C GLN A 259 -14.89 -12.14 30.97
N GLU A 260 -16.02 -11.46 30.81
CA GLU A 260 -17.07 -11.87 29.86
C GLU A 260 -16.71 -11.64 28.39
N ALA A 261 -15.70 -10.80 28.13
CA ALA A 261 -15.23 -10.44 26.80
C ALA A 261 -13.75 -10.83 26.61
N PHE A 262 -13.36 -11.01 25.36
CA PHE A 262 -12.00 -11.31 24.93
C PHE A 262 -11.61 -10.43 23.73
N THR A 263 -10.31 -10.40 23.43
CA THR A 263 -9.74 -9.72 22.27
C THR A 263 -9.19 -10.72 21.24
N MET A 264 -9.09 -10.31 19.97
CA MET A 264 -8.49 -11.15 18.92
C MET A 264 -7.05 -11.60 19.25
N PRO A 265 -6.15 -10.73 19.75
CA PRO A 265 -4.80 -11.15 20.12
C PRO A 265 -4.77 -12.26 21.17
N GLU A 266 -5.67 -12.25 22.16
CA GLU A 266 -5.73 -13.30 23.19
C GLU A 266 -6.15 -14.65 22.59
N VAL A 267 -7.13 -14.65 21.69
CA VAL A 267 -7.56 -15.87 20.99
C VAL A 267 -6.45 -16.41 20.10
N ILE A 268 -5.76 -15.54 19.36
CA ILE A 268 -4.63 -15.93 18.50
C ILE A 268 -3.49 -16.52 19.34
N ALA A 269 -3.15 -15.88 20.47
CA ALA A 269 -2.13 -16.39 21.38
C ALA A 269 -2.52 -17.76 21.95
N GLU A 270 -3.78 -17.95 22.32
CA GLU A 270 -4.30 -19.24 22.81
C GLU A 270 -4.30 -20.31 21.71
N MET A 271 -4.68 -19.99 20.48
CA MET A 271 -4.64 -20.92 19.34
C MET A 271 -3.20 -21.33 19.00
N ARG A 272 -2.25 -20.39 19.01
CA ARG A 272 -0.82 -20.68 18.85
C ARG A 272 -0.30 -21.59 19.94
N ARG A 273 -0.67 -21.32 21.20
CA ARG A 273 -0.31 -22.17 22.36
C ARG A 273 -0.81 -23.61 22.19
N ARG A 274 -1.90 -23.81 21.44
CA ARG A 274 -2.47 -25.13 21.10
C ARG A 274 -1.91 -25.76 19.83
N GLY A 275 -0.99 -25.09 19.15
CA GLY A 275 -0.37 -25.60 17.92
C GLY A 275 -1.29 -25.52 16.71
N THR A 276 -2.14 -24.50 16.61
CA THR A 276 -2.98 -24.31 15.42
C THR A 276 -2.13 -24.21 14.14
N GLY A 277 -2.64 -24.76 13.04
CA GLY A 277 -2.04 -24.62 11.70
C GLY A 277 -2.52 -23.39 10.93
N TYR A 278 -3.47 -22.63 11.46
CA TYR A 278 -4.05 -21.48 10.77
C TYR A 278 -3.17 -20.23 10.92
N ALA A 279 -3.02 -19.48 9.83
CA ALA A 279 -2.40 -18.16 9.86
C ALA A 279 -3.22 -17.18 10.70
N ASP A 280 -2.55 -16.28 11.42
CA ASP A 280 -3.20 -15.23 12.21
C ASP A 280 -4.22 -14.40 11.42
N SER A 281 -3.94 -14.12 10.16
CA SER A 281 -4.85 -13.38 9.26
C SER A 281 -6.15 -14.14 9.05
N THR A 282 -6.09 -15.45 8.85
CA THR A 282 -7.26 -16.33 8.74
C THR A 282 -8.08 -16.31 10.02
N ILE A 283 -7.43 -16.40 11.18
CA ILE A 283 -8.10 -16.35 12.49
C ILE A 283 -8.82 -15.01 12.67
N ARG A 284 -8.15 -13.90 12.38
CA ARG A 284 -8.74 -12.55 12.47
C ARG A 284 -9.95 -12.41 11.56
N THR A 285 -9.85 -12.83 10.30
CA THR A 285 -10.95 -12.76 9.33
C THR A 285 -12.13 -13.63 9.77
N MET A 286 -11.89 -14.85 10.26
CA MET A 286 -12.96 -15.70 10.78
C MET A 286 -13.70 -15.02 11.93
N ILE A 287 -12.99 -14.48 12.92
CA ILE A 287 -13.61 -13.77 14.04
C ILE A 287 -14.39 -12.54 13.56
N ALA A 288 -13.77 -11.68 12.75
CA ALA A 288 -14.32 -10.38 12.36
C ALA A 288 -15.49 -10.47 11.38
N ALA A 289 -15.42 -11.39 10.41
CA ALA A 289 -16.29 -11.41 9.24
C ALA A 289 -17.22 -12.62 9.19
N HIS A 290 -16.96 -13.69 9.95
CA HIS A 290 -17.76 -14.93 9.88
C HIS A 290 -18.42 -15.32 11.21
N LEU A 291 -17.76 -15.06 12.34
CA LEU A 291 -18.26 -15.46 13.65
C LEU A 291 -18.99 -14.31 14.37
N CYS A 292 -18.69 -13.05 14.03
CA CYS A 292 -19.33 -11.88 14.63
C CYS A 292 -20.69 -11.58 13.96
N ALA A 293 -21.77 -11.55 14.75
CA ALA A 293 -23.12 -11.23 14.30
C ALA A 293 -23.24 -9.80 13.74
N ASP A 294 -22.41 -8.88 14.26
CA ASP A 294 -22.39 -7.47 13.83
C ASP A 294 -21.60 -7.23 12.52
N ALA A 295 -21.08 -8.28 11.88
CA ALA A 295 -20.33 -8.16 10.64
C ALA A 295 -21.24 -7.81 9.46
N THR A 296 -20.90 -6.77 8.70
CA THR A 296 -21.63 -6.34 7.50
C THR A 296 -20.75 -6.40 6.25
N GLY A 297 -21.33 -6.77 5.10
CA GLY A 297 -20.63 -6.80 3.80
C GLY A 297 -21.02 -7.98 2.90
N GLU A 298 -20.75 -7.87 1.60
CA GLU A 298 -20.91 -8.98 0.64
C GLU A 298 -19.97 -10.14 0.99
N GLY A 299 -20.50 -11.36 1.01
CA GLY A 299 -19.72 -12.58 1.32
C GLY A 299 -19.59 -12.93 2.81
N VAL A 300 -20.27 -12.18 3.69
CA VAL A 300 -20.36 -12.50 5.13
C VAL A 300 -21.30 -13.69 5.33
N ALA A 301 -20.74 -14.89 5.46
CA ALA A 301 -21.43 -16.02 6.07
C ALA A 301 -21.35 -15.87 7.59
N SER A 302 -22.44 -15.45 8.23
CA SER A 302 -22.50 -15.21 9.68
C SER A 302 -22.98 -16.46 10.42
N TYR A 303 -22.08 -17.11 11.15
CA TYR A 303 -22.45 -18.11 12.17
C TYR A 303 -23.06 -17.47 13.43
N ALA A 304 -22.84 -16.16 13.62
CA ALA A 304 -23.33 -15.37 14.76
C ALA A 304 -22.94 -15.95 16.13
N ASP A 305 -21.72 -16.48 16.27
CA ASP A 305 -21.21 -17.00 17.55
C ASP A 305 -20.77 -15.90 18.52
N PHE A 306 -20.40 -14.73 18.00
CA PHE A 306 -19.91 -13.59 18.77
C PHE A 306 -20.73 -12.32 18.51
N THR A 307 -20.69 -11.41 19.47
CA THR A 307 -21.05 -9.99 19.28
C THR A 307 -19.87 -9.10 19.68
N ARG A 308 -19.85 -7.90 19.12
CA ARG A 308 -18.83 -6.89 19.43
C ARG A 308 -19.22 -6.18 20.73
N ALA A 309 -18.43 -6.40 21.78
CA ALA A 309 -18.62 -5.75 23.09
C ALA A 309 -17.96 -4.37 23.18
N GLY A 310 -16.99 -4.08 22.29
CA GLY A 310 -16.25 -2.83 22.27
C GLY A 310 -15.21 -2.80 21.16
N ARG A 311 -14.37 -1.75 21.14
CA ARG A 311 -13.32 -1.62 20.11
C ARG A 311 -12.29 -2.75 20.24
N GLY A 312 -12.38 -3.73 19.34
CA GLY A 312 -11.50 -4.91 19.35
C GLY A 312 -11.84 -5.96 20.42
N GLN A 313 -12.97 -5.80 21.10
CA GLN A 313 -13.48 -6.70 22.13
C GLN A 313 -14.73 -7.44 21.63
N TYR A 314 -14.77 -8.74 21.90
CA TYR A 314 -15.80 -9.67 21.45
C TYR A 314 -16.30 -10.47 22.65
N ARG A 315 -17.58 -10.86 22.63
CA ARG A 315 -18.17 -11.77 23.62
C ARG A 315 -18.98 -12.84 22.91
N PHE A 316 -19.22 -13.95 23.59
CA PHE A 316 -20.15 -14.97 23.10
C PHE A 316 -21.58 -14.43 23.07
N ASN A 317 -22.34 -14.86 22.07
CA ASN A 317 -23.80 -14.70 22.04
C ASN A 317 -24.50 -15.69 22.95
#